data_AF-A0A2H0KKR7-F1
#
_entry.id   AF-A0A2H0KKR7-F1
#
_cell.length_a   1.000
_cell.length_b   1.000
_cell.length_c   1.000
_cell.angle_alpha   90.00
_cell.angle_beta   90.00
_cell.angle_gamma   90.00
#
_symmetry.space_group_name_H-M   'P 1'
#
loop_
_entity.id
_entity.type
_entity.pdbx_description
1 polymer ?
#
loop_
_entity_poly.entity_id
_entity_poly.type
_entity_poly.pdbx_seq_one_letter_code
_entity_poly.pdbx_strand_id
1 'polypeptide(L)'
;MSNRQMIKNWLLKAKKDVETAEDLYKSRHYDWCLFIWHLAVEKALKAKILSLNKPIVYVHDLKRLAKETDIIFDSEQTANLNEITSFNLEARYDDYKLSFYKKANKEYTDKWTQICKSIYKLVVTNI
;
A
#
# COMPACT_ATOMS: atom_id res chain seq x y z
N MET A 1 7.80 -9.12 -22.31
CA MET A 1 6.69 -8.16 -22.07
C MET A 1 7.28 -6.75 -22.07
N SER A 2 6.60 -5.74 -22.63
CA SER A 2 7.08 -4.36 -22.55
C SER A 2 6.85 -3.78 -21.15
N ASN A 3 7.70 -2.83 -20.71
CA ASN A 3 7.53 -2.12 -19.44
C ASN A 3 6.13 -1.52 -19.30
N ARG A 4 5.56 -1.00 -20.40
CA ARG A 4 4.19 -0.46 -20.44
C ARG A 4 3.13 -1.49 -20.06
N GLN A 5 3.26 -2.74 -20.52
CA GLN A 5 2.31 -3.80 -20.16
C GLN A 5 2.48 -4.21 -18.69
N MET A 6 3.71 -4.24 -18.18
CA MET A 6 3.98 -4.53 -16.77
C MET A 6 3.37 -3.46 -15.86
N ILE A 7 3.55 -2.18 -16.18
CA ILE A 7 2.95 -1.05 -15.44
C ILE A 7 1.43 -1.18 -15.40
N LYS A 8 0.78 -1.41 -16.56
CA LYS A 8 -0.67 -1.63 -16.64
C LYS A 8 -1.12 -2.81 -15.76
N ASN A 9 -0.38 -3.91 -15.76
CA ASN A 9 -0.70 -5.08 -14.94
C ASN A 9 -0.59 -4.78 -13.44
N TRP A 10 0.43 -4.04 -13.01
CA TRP A 10 0.56 -3.62 -11.60
C TRP A 10 -0.56 -2.68 -11.18
N LEU A 11 -0.90 -1.69 -12.01
CA LEU A 11 -2.01 -0.76 -11.74
C LEU A 11 -3.35 -1.47 -11.68
N LEU A 12 -3.59 -2.45 -12.56
CA LEU A 12 -4.80 -3.26 -12.54
C LEU A 12 -4.90 -4.07 -11.23
N LYS A 13 -3.80 -4.68 -10.77
CA LYS A 13 -3.77 -5.40 -9.50
C LYS A 13 -3.99 -4.46 -8.31
N ALA A 14 -3.33 -3.30 -8.31
CA ALA A 14 -3.48 -2.31 -7.26
C ALA A 14 -4.93 -1.81 -7.16
N LYS A 15 -5.59 -1.56 -8.31
CA LYS A 15 -7.01 -1.18 -8.35
C LYS A 15 -7.92 -2.27 -7.75
N LYS A 16 -7.68 -3.55 -8.09
CA LYS A 16 -8.43 -4.68 -7.51
C LYS A 16 -8.23 -4.80 -6.00
N ASP A 17 -7.03 -4.53 -5.50
CA ASP A 17 -6.78 -4.48 -4.07
C ASP A 17 -7.59 -3.35 -3.41
N VAL A 18 -7.67 -2.16 -4.02
CA VAL A 18 -8.50 -1.06 -3.50
C VAL A 18 -9.96 -1.50 -3.36
N GLU A 19 -10.53 -2.09 -4.41
CA GLU A 19 -11.91 -2.62 -4.40
C GLU A 19 -12.10 -3.65 -3.27
N THR A 20 -11.14 -4.57 -3.13
CA THR A 20 -11.15 -5.60 -2.08
C THR A 20 -11.05 -4.99 -0.68
N ALA A 21 -10.19 -4.00 -0.47
CA ALA A 21 -10.04 -3.32 0.82
C ALA A 21 -11.34 -2.61 1.23
N GLU A 22 -12.05 -2.01 0.28
CA GLU A 22 -13.35 -1.37 0.53
C GLU A 22 -14.43 -2.38 0.92
N ASP A 23 -14.46 -3.56 0.31
CA ASP A 23 -15.42 -4.61 0.66
C ASP A 23 -15.12 -5.24 2.04
N LEU A 24 -13.84 -5.41 2.37
CA LEU A 24 -13.41 -5.85 3.70
C LEU A 24 -13.76 -4.83 4.78
N TYR A 25 -13.62 -3.54 4.47
CA TYR A 25 -14.05 -2.47 5.36
C TYR A 25 -15.56 -2.55 5.66
N LYS A 26 -16.40 -2.69 4.63
CA LYS A 26 -17.86 -2.83 4.79
C LYS A 26 -18.23 -4.06 5.62
N SER A 27 -17.50 -5.17 5.40
CA SER A 27 -17.65 -6.42 6.14
C SER A 27 -17.03 -6.39 7.54
N ARG A 28 -16.47 -5.26 7.98
CA ARG A 28 -15.82 -5.05 9.29
C ARG A 28 -14.58 -5.91 9.53
N HIS A 29 -13.98 -6.45 8.48
CA HIS A 29 -12.67 -7.12 8.52
C HIS A 29 -11.56 -6.09 8.43
N TYR A 30 -11.40 -5.30 9.49
CA TYR A 30 -10.56 -4.11 9.53
C TYR A 30 -9.05 -4.40 9.41
N ASP A 31 -8.58 -5.46 10.04
CA ASP A 31 -7.21 -5.95 9.91
C ASP A 31 -6.87 -6.32 8.47
N TRP A 32 -7.73 -7.11 7.83
CA TRP A 32 -7.58 -7.49 6.43
C TRP A 32 -7.73 -6.29 5.49
N CYS A 33 -8.64 -5.36 5.78
CA CYS A 33 -8.78 -4.12 5.03
C CYS A 33 -7.46 -3.34 4.98
N LEU A 34 -6.81 -3.15 6.13
CA LEU A 34 -5.54 -2.43 6.21
C LEU A 34 -4.39 -3.19 5.55
N PHE A 35 -4.36 -4.52 5.67
CA PHE A 35 -3.39 -5.36 4.96
C PHE A 35 -3.53 -5.21 3.44
N ILE A 36 -4.75 -5.25 2.91
CA ILE A 36 -4.98 -5.07 1.48
C ILE A 36 -4.64 -3.64 1.02
N TRP A 37 -4.89 -2.62 1.85
CA TRP A 37 -4.43 -1.26 1.56
C TRP A 37 -2.91 -1.15 1.44
N HIS A 38 -2.17 -1.83 2.32
CA HIS A 38 -0.72 -1.93 2.20
C HIS A 38 -0.31 -2.49 0.84
N LEU A 39 -0.93 -3.61 0.41
CA LEU A 39 -0.66 -4.19 -0.90
C LEU A 39 -0.99 -3.22 -2.04
N ALA A 40 -2.14 -2.53 -1.99
CA ALA A 40 -2.53 -1.57 -3.02
C ALA A 40 -1.47 -0.46 -3.21
N VAL A 41 -0.99 0.12 -2.12
CA VAL A 41 0.06 1.16 -2.14
C VAL A 41 1.38 0.59 -2.63
N GLU A 42 1.77 -0.61 -2.17
CA GLU A 42 2.98 -1.31 -2.63
C GLU A 42 2.99 -1.50 -4.15
N LYS A 43 1.87 -2.01 -4.69
CA LYS A 43 1.70 -2.26 -6.13
C LYS A 43 1.74 -0.96 -6.94
N ALA A 44 1.14 0.12 -6.42
CA ALA A 44 1.21 1.44 -7.05
C ALA A 44 2.64 2.01 -7.09
N LEU A 45 3.38 1.93 -5.98
CA LEU A 45 4.78 2.37 -5.92
C LEU A 45 5.66 1.56 -6.88
N LYS A 46 5.48 0.24 -6.95
CA LYS A 46 6.20 -0.62 -7.91
C LYS A 46 5.88 -0.27 -9.36
N ALA A 47 4.63 0.07 -9.67
CA ALA A 47 4.25 0.56 -10.99
C ALA A 47 4.94 1.88 -11.34
N LYS A 48 5.06 2.81 -10.38
CA LYS A 48 5.77 4.07 -10.54
C LYS A 48 7.28 3.89 -10.75
N ILE A 49 7.92 3.01 -9.99
CA ILE A 49 9.35 2.68 -10.20
C ILE A 49 9.58 2.17 -11.63
N LEU A 50 8.72 1.27 -12.10
CA LEU A 50 8.78 0.78 -13.48
C LEU A 50 8.57 1.87 -14.54
N SER A 51 7.72 2.88 -14.28
CA SER A 51 7.51 3.98 -15.24
C SER A 51 8.73 4.87 -15.40
N LEU A 52 9.64 4.85 -14.41
CA LEU A 52 10.97 5.46 -14.48
C LEU A 52 12.02 4.57 -15.19
N ASN A 53 11.61 3.47 -15.81
CA ASN A 53 12.49 2.44 -16.39
C ASN A 53 13.51 1.85 -15.39
N LYS A 54 13.22 1.92 -14.10
CA LYS A 54 14.01 1.28 -13.05
C LYS A 54 13.55 -0.18 -12.85
N PRO A 55 14.45 -1.09 -12.45
CA PRO A 55 14.06 -2.45 -12.08
C PRO A 55 13.14 -2.43 -10.84
N ILE A 56 12.24 -3.42 -10.76
CA ILE A 56 11.37 -3.59 -9.59
C ILE A 56 12.23 -3.93 -8.38
N VAL A 57 12.01 -3.22 -7.28
CA VAL A 57 12.58 -3.57 -5.98
C VAL A 57 11.60 -4.49 -5.25
N TYR A 58 12.01 -5.74 -5.02
CA TYR A 58 11.18 -6.76 -4.35
C TYR A 58 11.30 -6.67 -2.83
N VAL A 59 10.80 -5.55 -2.29
CA VAL A 59 10.64 -5.34 -0.84
C VAL A 59 9.20 -4.96 -0.54
N HIS A 60 8.82 -5.12 0.73
CA HIS A 60 7.51 -4.71 1.25
C HIS A 60 7.56 -3.37 2.00
N ASP A 61 8.76 -2.87 2.29
CA ASP A 61 8.94 -1.57 2.95
C ASP A 61 8.55 -0.43 2.00
N LEU A 62 7.42 0.22 2.29
CA LEU A 62 6.87 1.27 1.45
C LEU A 62 7.71 2.55 1.50
N LYS A 63 8.37 2.83 2.63
CA LYS A 63 9.30 3.96 2.75
C LYS A 63 10.53 3.74 1.87
N ARG A 64 11.02 2.50 1.79
CA ARG A 64 12.10 2.13 0.87
C ARG A 64 11.66 2.22 -0.58
N LEU A 65 10.47 1.72 -0.92
CA LEU A 65 9.92 1.83 -2.28
C LEU A 65 9.72 3.29 -2.70
N ALA A 66 9.23 4.14 -1.82
CA ALA A 66 9.04 5.57 -2.08
C ALA A 66 10.34 6.28 -2.49
N LYS A 67 11.47 5.93 -1.86
CA LYS A 67 12.80 6.48 -2.20
C LYS A 67 13.29 6.10 -3.60
N GLU A 68 12.75 5.03 -4.18
CA GLU A 68 13.10 4.60 -5.54
C GLU A 68 12.29 5.36 -6.61
N THR A 69 11.25 6.07 -6.20
CA THR A 69 10.47 6.95 -7.07
C THR A 69 11.11 8.34 -7.18
N ASP A 70 10.63 9.15 -8.11
CA ASP A 70 10.91 10.58 -8.25
C ASP A 70 9.89 11.47 -7.51
N ILE A 71 8.97 10.87 -6.75
CA ILE A 71 7.96 11.59 -5.97
C ILE A 71 8.60 12.07 -4.66
N ILE A 72 8.44 13.37 -4.37
CA ILE A 72 8.87 13.97 -3.10
C ILE A 72 7.75 13.77 -2.08
N PHE A 73 7.97 12.84 -1.15
CA PHE A 73 7.09 12.67 0.01
C PHE A 73 7.55 13.54 1.15
N ASP A 74 6.63 14.28 1.77
CA ASP A 74 6.95 15.06 2.97
C ASP A 74 7.21 14.14 4.20
N SER A 75 7.59 14.75 5.33
CA SER A 75 7.88 14.01 6.56
C SER A 75 6.69 13.22 7.10
N GLU A 76 5.48 13.77 6.96
CA GLU A 76 4.25 13.13 7.44
C GLU A 76 3.90 11.94 6.55
N GLN A 77 3.91 12.12 5.23
CA GLN A 77 3.69 11.05 4.25
C GLN A 77 4.73 9.94 4.40
N THR A 78 5.99 10.29 4.65
CA THR A 78 7.06 9.32 4.92
C THR A 78 6.80 8.53 6.20
N ALA A 79 6.32 9.17 7.26
CA ALA A 79 5.92 8.50 8.49
C ALA A 79 4.69 7.60 8.28
N ASN A 80 3.73 8.06 7.48
CA ASN A 80 2.54 7.29 7.10
C ASN A 80 2.91 6.04 6.32
N LEU A 81 3.81 6.12 5.34
CA LEU A 81 4.30 4.94 4.60
C LEU A 81 4.98 3.91 5.52
N ASN A 82 5.69 4.38 6.54
CA ASN A 82 6.30 3.51 7.55
C ASN A 82 5.25 2.77 8.39
N GLU A 83 4.19 3.47 8.81
CA GLU A 83 3.09 2.83 9.55
C GLU A 83 2.29 1.87 8.64
N ILE A 84 2.01 2.23 7.39
CA ILE A 84 1.33 1.34 6.44
C ILE A 84 2.17 0.10 6.15
N THR A 85 3.51 0.20 6.15
CA THR A 85 4.39 -0.97 6.07
C THR A 85 4.13 -1.95 7.22
N SER A 86 3.77 -1.43 8.40
CA SER A 86 3.39 -2.24 9.55
C SER A 86 2.02 -2.91 9.41
N PHE A 87 1.30 -2.77 8.30
CA PHE A 87 0.06 -3.53 8.06
C PHE A 87 0.33 -4.86 7.36
N ASN A 88 1.57 -5.11 6.89
CA ASN A 88 1.91 -6.37 6.24
C ASN A 88 1.82 -7.57 7.21
N LEU A 89 0.87 -8.49 6.97
CA LEU A 89 0.61 -9.66 7.80
C LEU A 89 1.39 -10.92 7.37
N GLU A 90 1.97 -10.93 6.17
CA GLU A 90 2.70 -12.10 5.64
C GLU A 90 4.07 -12.29 6.31
N ALA A 91 4.67 -11.22 6.82
CA ALA A 91 6.06 -11.24 7.28
C ALA A 91 6.25 -11.53 8.78
N ARG A 92 5.20 -11.84 9.57
CA ARG A 92 5.28 -11.79 11.05
C ARG A 92 4.57 -12.91 11.83
N TYR A 93 5.11 -13.19 13.02
CA TYR A 93 4.64 -14.19 14.01
C TYR A 93 3.19 -13.96 14.45
N ASP A 94 2.52 -15.01 14.94
CA ASP A 94 1.10 -14.97 15.30
C ASP A 94 0.75 -13.94 16.39
N ASP A 95 1.66 -13.71 17.34
CA ASP A 95 1.50 -12.67 18.37
C ASP A 95 1.41 -11.26 17.78
N TYR A 96 2.16 -11.01 16.69
CA TYR A 96 2.09 -9.74 15.98
C TYR A 96 0.73 -9.57 15.32
N LYS A 97 0.22 -10.61 14.64
CA LYS A 97 -1.10 -10.58 14.01
C LYS A 97 -2.20 -10.31 15.03
N LEU A 98 -2.12 -10.92 16.22
CA LEU A 98 -3.06 -10.68 17.31
C LEU A 98 -3.00 -9.23 17.81
N SER A 99 -1.79 -8.67 17.96
CA SER A 99 -1.62 -7.26 18.37
C SER A 99 -2.17 -6.29 17.33
N PHE A 100 -1.96 -6.57 16.05
CA PHE A 100 -2.47 -5.77 14.95
C PHE A 100 -3.99 -5.85 14.83
N TYR A 101 -4.55 -7.06 14.97
CA TYR A 101 -5.99 -7.28 15.00
C TYR A 101 -6.65 -6.43 16.10
N LYS A 102 -6.06 -6.37 17.30
CA LYS A 102 -6.55 -5.51 18.39
C LYS A 102 -6.43 -4.01 18.08
N LYS A 103 -5.40 -3.60 17.33
CA LYS A 103 -5.19 -2.21 16.91
C LYS A 103 -6.17 -1.78 15.81
N ALA A 104 -6.51 -2.69 14.90
CA ALA A 104 -7.36 -2.46 13.73
C ALA A 104 -8.85 -2.39 14.12
N ASN A 105 -9.21 -1.42 14.96
CA ASN A 105 -10.60 -1.08 15.23
C ASN A 105 -11.15 -0.13 14.14
N LYS A 106 -12.47 0.16 14.21
CA LYS A 106 -13.14 0.99 13.20
C LYS A 106 -12.49 2.36 13.03
N GLU A 107 -12.23 3.09 14.13
CA GLU A 107 -11.68 4.45 14.09
C GLU A 107 -10.26 4.47 13.50
N TYR A 108 -9.45 3.48 13.90
CA TYR A 108 -8.11 3.29 13.37
C TYR A 108 -8.15 3.03 11.87
N THR A 109 -9.01 2.11 11.43
CA THR A 109 -9.14 1.75 10.03
C THR A 109 -9.75 2.88 9.19
N ASP A 110 -10.66 3.67 9.74
CA ASP A 110 -11.20 4.87 9.11
C ASP A 110 -10.08 5.85 8.77
N LYS A 111 -9.27 6.21 9.78
CA LYS A 111 -8.13 7.10 9.60
C LYS A 111 -7.19 6.57 8.51
N TRP A 112 -6.75 5.33 8.65
CA TRP A 112 -5.71 4.78 7.77
C TRP A 112 -6.21 4.50 6.36
N THR A 113 -7.47 4.13 6.18
CA THR A 113 -8.08 4.01 4.85
C THR A 113 -7.99 5.33 4.08
N GLN A 114 -8.29 6.47 4.73
CA GLN A 114 -8.22 7.77 4.06
C GLN A 114 -6.77 8.15 3.69
N ILE A 115 -5.82 7.89 4.59
CA ILE A 115 -4.39 8.13 4.33
C ILE A 115 -3.89 7.25 3.17
N CYS A 116 -4.21 5.95 3.19
CA CYS A 116 -3.85 5.03 2.11
C CYS A 116 -4.46 5.45 0.77
N LYS A 117 -5.73 5.87 0.75
CA LYS A 117 -6.39 6.43 -0.45
C LYS A 117 -5.67 7.65 -1.00
N SER A 118 -5.29 8.59 -0.12
CA SER A 118 -4.56 9.80 -0.50
C SER A 118 -3.21 9.47 -1.14
N ILE A 119 -2.40 8.63 -0.48
CA ILE A 119 -1.08 8.20 -0.98
C ILE A 119 -1.23 7.42 -2.28
N TYR A 120 -2.15 6.46 -2.35
CA TYR A 120 -2.41 5.68 -3.56
C TYR A 120 -2.75 6.60 -4.74
N LYS A 121 -3.66 7.56 -4.54
CA LYS A 121 -4.04 8.52 -5.56
C LYS A 121 -2.85 9.36 -6.01
N LEU A 122 -2.08 9.90 -5.07
CA LEU A 122 -0.86 10.68 -5.36
C LEU A 122 0.11 9.88 -6.23
N VAL A 123 0.37 8.62 -5.89
CA VAL A 123 1.29 7.77 -6.65
C VAL A 123 0.75 7.52 -8.06
N VAL A 124 -0.51 7.08 -8.18
CA VAL A 124 -1.12 6.74 -9.47
C VAL A 124 -1.21 7.94 -10.41
N THR A 125 -1.47 9.15 -9.90
CA THR A 125 -1.52 10.37 -10.73
C THR A 125 -0.17 10.79 -11.29
N ASN A 126 0.93 10.28 -10.71
CA ASN A 126 2.30 10.61 -11.12
C ASN A 126 2.95 9.50 -11.98
N ILE A 127 2.21 8.49 -12.44
CA ILE A 127 2.76 7.37 -13.24
C ILE A 127 2.91 7.72 -14.71
#